data_AF-A0A3D4N5L4-F1
#
_entry.id   AF-A0A3D4N5L4-F1
#
_cell.length_a   1.000
_cell.length_b   1.000
_cell.length_c   1.000
_cell.angle_alpha   90.00
_cell.angle_beta   90.00
_cell.angle_gamma   90.00
#
_symmetry.space_group_name_H-M   'P 1'
#
loop_
_entity.id
_entity.type
_entity.pdbx_description
1 polymer ?
#
loop_
_entity_poly.entity_id
_entity_poly.type
_entity_poly.pdbx_seq_one_letter_code
_entity_poly.pdbx_strand_id
1 'polypeptide(L)'
;MFKKIPVYLVVLFLVLPPVLFAAETDSTATVKKPLIDMTAFNDYIKGPDGYQLLSTTHDVLGYSAVLLGLTAGLFSPPLLGVDEDIHGLIGVAATTAAVLNIGVGFLNYGYRLTSSEGLFTKDNIHIVMGITGGVLMLVASLTGESDFHPIIAGLGTGLMGASIVFQLF
;
A
#
# COMPACT_ATOMS: atom_id res chain seq x y z
N MET A 1 11.12 19.70 9.55
CA MET A 1 9.91 19.90 8.71
C MET A 1 9.63 18.76 7.72
N PHE A 2 10.56 17.85 7.42
CA PHE A 2 10.37 16.76 6.44
C PHE A 2 9.50 15.58 6.92
N LYS A 3 9.23 15.44 8.22
CA LYS A 3 8.46 14.31 8.81
C LYS A 3 6.99 14.21 8.39
N LYS A 4 6.44 15.25 7.73
CA LYS A 4 5.01 15.29 7.36
C LYS A 4 4.74 15.09 5.87
N ILE A 5 5.75 15.16 5.01
CA ILE A 5 5.59 15.03 3.56
C ILE A 5 5.02 13.65 3.15
N PRO A 6 5.47 12.52 3.74
CA PRO A 6 4.87 11.22 3.44
C PRO A 6 3.41 11.16 3.88
N VAL A 7 3.08 11.73 5.03
CA VAL A 7 1.72 11.80 5.59
C VAL A 7 0.80 12.56 4.65
N TYR A 8 1.26 13.70 4.13
CA TYR A 8 0.48 14.49 3.17
C TYR A 8 0.31 13.76 1.84
N LEU A 9 1.29 12.99 1.37
CA LEU A 9 1.15 12.18 0.16
C LEU A 9 0.18 11.02 0.35
N VAL A 10 0.19 10.35 1.51
CA VAL A 10 -0.74 9.24 1.79
C VAL A 10 -2.16 9.74 2.04
N VAL A 11 -2.34 10.84 2.77
CA VAL A 11 -3.65 11.50 2.91
C VAL A 11 -4.12 12.03 1.55
N LEU A 12 -3.24 12.56 0.71
CA LEU A 12 -3.59 12.94 -0.66
C LEU A 12 -4.09 11.70 -1.45
N PHE A 13 -3.36 10.58 -1.43
CA PHE A 13 -3.78 9.36 -2.14
C PHE A 13 -5.04 8.69 -1.58
N LEU A 14 -5.30 8.78 -0.27
CA LEU A 14 -6.48 8.20 0.38
C LEU A 14 -7.74 9.09 0.30
N VAL A 15 -7.56 10.41 0.16
CA VAL A 15 -8.67 11.39 0.16
C VAL A 15 -8.98 11.91 -1.25
N LEU A 16 -8.11 11.68 -2.24
CA LEU A 16 -8.45 11.87 -3.65
C LEU A 16 -9.61 10.91 -3.99
N PRO A 17 -10.82 11.43 -4.22
CA PRO A 17 -11.94 10.56 -4.57
C PRO A 17 -11.63 9.91 -5.92
N PRO A 18 -12.19 8.73 -6.22
CA PRO A 18 -12.21 8.18 -7.59
C PRO A 18 -12.71 9.19 -8.64
N VAL A 19 -13.41 10.24 -8.19
CA VAL A 19 -13.92 11.39 -8.97
C VAL A 19 -12.80 12.18 -9.68
N LEU A 20 -11.55 12.19 -9.22
CA LEU A 20 -10.46 12.82 -9.98
C LEU A 20 -9.93 11.97 -11.15
N PHE A 21 -10.34 10.70 -11.22
CA PHE A 21 -10.04 9.78 -12.31
C PHE A 21 -11.30 9.33 -13.07
N ALA A 22 -12.49 9.72 -12.59
CA ALA A 22 -13.73 9.57 -13.33
C ALA A 22 -13.76 10.66 -14.40
N ALA A 23 -13.73 10.24 -15.67
CA ALA A 23 -14.12 11.13 -16.75
C ALA A 23 -15.58 11.54 -16.50
N GLU A 24 -15.80 12.77 -16.04
CA GLU A 24 -17.15 13.34 -16.01
C GLU A 24 -17.68 13.34 -17.44
N THR A 25 -18.71 12.53 -17.68
CA THR A 25 -19.60 12.68 -18.84
C THR A 25 -20.48 13.90 -18.61
N ASP A 26 -19.91 15.09 -18.70
CA ASP A 26 -20.68 16.33 -18.82
C ASP A 26 -20.79 16.69 -20.31
N SER A 27 -21.94 16.38 -20.89
CA SER A 27 -22.25 16.56 -22.31
C SER A 27 -22.45 18.02 -22.74
N THR A 28 -22.07 19.01 -21.91
CA THR A 28 -22.17 20.44 -22.26
C THR A 28 -20.92 21.28 -22.03
N ALA A 29 -19.84 20.70 -21.48
CA ALA A 29 -18.58 21.42 -21.33
C ALA A 29 -17.75 21.36 -22.62
N THR A 30 -17.33 22.52 -23.12
CA THR A 30 -16.24 22.62 -24.10
C THR A 30 -15.08 21.74 -23.63
N VAL A 31 -14.77 20.69 -24.40
CA VAL A 31 -13.79 19.64 -24.08
C VAL A 31 -12.50 20.30 -23.55
N LYS A 32 -12.34 20.33 -22.22
CA LYS A 32 -11.08 20.73 -21.60
C LYS A 32 -10.09 19.64 -21.95
N LYS A 33 -9.25 19.89 -22.96
CA LYS A 33 -8.13 19.02 -23.30
C LYS A 33 -7.30 18.85 -22.02
N PRO A 34 -7.13 17.63 -21.49
CA PRO A 34 -6.41 17.43 -20.24
C PRO A 34 -4.97 17.92 -20.39
N LEU A 35 -4.44 18.55 -19.34
CA LEU A 35 -3.08 19.12 -19.33
C LEU A 35 -2.00 18.06 -19.61
N ILE A 36 -2.31 16.80 -19.30
CA ILE A 36 -1.50 15.62 -19.58
C ILE A 36 -2.43 14.60 -20.22
N ASP A 37 -2.11 14.19 -21.45
CA ASP A 37 -2.80 13.09 -22.11
C ASP A 37 -2.31 11.77 -21.50
N MET A 38 -3.10 11.23 -20.58
CA MET A 38 -2.84 9.95 -19.91
C MET A 38 -3.38 8.75 -20.69
N THR A 39 -3.93 8.95 -21.90
CA THR A 39 -4.57 7.87 -22.66
C THR A 39 -3.59 6.76 -22.97
N ALA A 40 -2.40 7.10 -23.48
CA ALA A 40 -1.34 6.11 -23.76
C ALA A 40 -0.87 5.37 -22.49
N PHE A 41 -0.80 6.07 -21.35
CA PHE A 41 -0.45 5.44 -20.06
C PHE A 41 -1.55 4.51 -19.56
N ASN A 42 -2.81 4.93 -19.64
CA ASN A 42 -3.97 4.14 -19.23
C ASN A 42 -4.12 2.90 -20.11
N ASP A 43 -3.94 3.04 -21.42
CA ASP A 43 -3.99 1.92 -22.37
C ASP A 43 -2.86 0.94 -22.11
N TYR A 44 -1.65 1.43 -21.83
CA TYR A 44 -0.52 0.59 -21.46
C TYR A 44 -0.77 -0.19 -20.15
N ILE A 45 -1.17 0.51 -19.08
CA ILE A 45 -1.41 -0.08 -17.75
C ILE A 45 -2.53 -1.13 -17.78
N LYS A 46 -3.55 -0.94 -18.63
CA LYS A 46 -4.65 -1.90 -18.83
C LYS A 46 -4.31 -3.04 -19.81
N GLY A 47 -3.21 -2.91 -20.55
CA GLY A 47 -2.73 -3.93 -21.47
C GLY A 47 -2.05 -5.10 -20.74
N PRO A 48 -1.74 -6.20 -21.45
CA PRO A 48 -1.08 -7.38 -20.87
C PRO A 48 0.26 -7.05 -20.19
N ASP A 49 1.06 -6.19 -20.82
CA ASP A 49 2.37 -5.78 -20.30
C ASP A 49 2.21 -4.93 -19.03
N GLY A 50 1.24 -4.02 -19.01
CA GLY A 50 0.90 -3.22 -17.83
C GLY A 50 0.42 -4.06 -16.67
N TYR A 51 -0.46 -5.05 -16.93
CA TYR A 51 -0.91 -6.01 -15.94
C TYR A 51 0.27 -6.82 -15.35
N GLN A 52 1.18 -7.31 -16.20
CA GLN A 52 2.34 -8.07 -15.73
C GLN A 52 3.30 -7.20 -14.89
N LEU A 53 3.53 -5.96 -15.33
CA LEU A 53 4.35 -5.00 -14.59
C LEU A 53 3.75 -4.71 -13.22
N LEU A 54 2.46 -4.37 -13.16
CA LEU A 54 1.79 -4.07 -11.90
C LEU A 54 1.70 -5.29 -11.00
N SER A 55 1.46 -6.48 -11.55
CA SER A 55 1.45 -7.75 -10.81
C SER A 55 2.80 -8.01 -10.14
N THR A 56 3.88 -7.94 -10.93
CA THR A 56 5.24 -8.18 -10.43
C THR A 56 5.62 -7.11 -9.40
N THR A 57 5.25 -5.86 -9.66
CA THR A 57 5.52 -4.74 -8.74
C THR A 57 4.76 -4.91 -7.43
N HIS A 58 3.49 -5.35 -7.48
CA HIS A 58 2.71 -5.65 -6.29
C HIS A 58 3.43 -6.71 -5.45
N ASP A 59 3.80 -7.85 -6.05
CA ASP A 59 4.47 -8.94 -5.33
C ASP A 59 5.79 -8.50 -4.69
N VAL A 60 6.65 -7.82 -5.46
CA VAL A 60 7.96 -7.35 -4.97
C VAL A 60 7.80 -6.37 -3.82
N LEU A 61 6.88 -5.40 -3.92
CA LEU A 61 6.62 -4.44 -2.86
C LEU A 61 6.02 -5.11 -1.61
N GLY A 62 5.13 -6.10 -1.80
CA GLY A 62 4.52 -6.86 -0.72
C GLY A 62 5.56 -7.65 0.07
N TYR A 63 6.40 -8.43 -0.62
CA TYR A 63 7.50 -9.18 0.00
C TYR A 63 8.49 -8.25 0.69
N SER A 64 8.85 -7.14 0.05
CA SER A 64 9.78 -6.16 0.61
C SER A 64 9.22 -5.51 1.88
N ALA A 65 7.94 -5.14 1.89
CA ALA A 65 7.29 -4.56 3.07
C ALA A 65 7.35 -5.51 4.26
N VAL A 66 7.05 -6.79 4.06
CA VAL A 66 7.09 -7.80 5.12
C VAL A 66 8.53 -8.05 5.59
N LEU A 67 9.47 -8.25 4.67
CA LEU A 67 10.88 -8.50 5.02
C LEU A 67 11.49 -7.33 5.79
N LEU A 68 11.26 -6.10 5.32
CA LEU A 68 11.73 -4.88 5.99
C LEU A 68 11.03 -4.70 7.34
N GLY A 69 9.72 -4.97 7.45
CA GLY A 69 8.99 -4.89 8.72
C GLY A 69 9.55 -5.86 9.77
N LEU A 70 9.81 -7.11 9.38
CA LEU A 70 10.46 -8.10 10.24
C LEU A 70 11.88 -7.68 10.63
N THR A 71 12.63 -7.13 9.68
CA THR A 71 13.99 -6.62 9.92
C THR A 71 13.97 -5.45 10.90
N ALA A 72 13.06 -4.49 10.75
CA ALA A 72 12.88 -3.38 11.68
C ALA A 72 12.57 -3.88 13.09
N GLY A 73 11.71 -4.89 13.22
CA GLY A 73 11.42 -5.54 14.51
C GLY A 73 12.65 -6.13 15.16
N LEU A 74 13.45 -6.91 14.42
CA LEU A 74 14.70 -7.50 14.91
C LEU A 74 15.71 -6.42 15.32
N PHE A 75 15.85 -5.37 14.52
CA PHE A 75 16.79 -4.27 14.73
C PHE A 75 16.24 -3.21 15.70
N SER A 76 15.21 -3.55 16.49
CA SER A 76 14.74 -2.63 17.53
C SER A 76 15.78 -2.52 18.67
N PRO A 77 16.03 -1.31 19.21
CA PRO A 77 17.02 -1.11 20.27
C PRO A 77 16.83 -2.02 21.49
N PRO A 78 15.59 -2.32 21.95
CA PRO A 78 15.38 -3.25 23.07
C PRO A 78 15.84 -4.69 22.79
N LEU A 79 15.88 -5.12 21.53
CA LEU A 79 16.21 -6.51 21.17
C LEU A 79 17.69 -6.69 20.82
N LEU A 80 18.25 -5.83 19.97
CA LEU A 80 19.63 -5.97 19.48
C LEU A 80 20.54 -4.80 19.82
N GLY A 81 20.08 -3.80 20.59
CA GLY A 81 20.88 -2.64 20.96
C GLY A 81 21.31 -1.79 19.75
N VAL A 82 20.56 -1.89 18.65
CA VAL A 82 20.82 -1.17 17.40
C VAL A 82 20.33 0.27 17.53
N ASP A 83 21.00 1.19 16.81
CA ASP A 83 20.63 2.59 16.71
C ASP A 83 19.15 2.77 16.28
N GLU A 84 18.44 3.64 17.01
CA GLU A 84 17.05 4.03 16.73
C GLU A 84 16.90 4.60 15.32
N ASP A 85 17.93 5.26 14.78
CA ASP A 85 17.92 5.80 13.42
C ASP A 85 17.90 4.68 12.37
N ILE A 86 18.57 3.55 12.62
CA ILE A 86 18.55 2.38 11.72
C ILE A 86 17.20 1.68 11.80
N HIS A 87 16.67 1.47 13.01
CA HIS A 87 15.32 0.94 13.21
C HIS A 87 14.27 1.77 12.47
N GLY A 88 14.30 3.09 12.68
CA GLY A 88 13.40 4.05 12.04
C GLY A 88 13.52 4.06 10.53
N LEU A 89 14.74 4.04 9.97
CA LEU A 89 14.97 3.99 8.53
C LEU A 89 14.34 2.75 7.89
N ILE A 90 14.59 1.57 8.48
CA ILE A 90 14.06 0.30 7.97
C ILE A 90 12.52 0.26 8.10
N GLY A 91 11.98 0.75 9.22
CA GLY A 91 10.54 0.85 9.43
C GLY A 91 9.83 1.78 8.43
N VAL A 92 10.46 2.92 8.10
CA VAL A 92 9.94 3.85 7.06
C VAL A 92 10.00 3.20 5.68
N ALA A 93 11.08 2.48 5.35
CA ALA A 93 11.18 1.75 4.09
C ALA A 93 10.08 0.67 3.98
N ALA A 94 9.86 -0.09 5.05
CA ALA A 94 8.79 -1.09 5.14
C ALA A 94 7.41 -0.47 4.91
N THR A 95 7.13 0.66 5.57
CA THR A 95 5.88 1.41 5.45
C THR A 95 5.68 1.95 4.02
N THR A 96 6.74 2.49 3.42
CA THR A 96 6.68 3.00 2.04
C THR A 96 6.37 1.89 1.05
N ALA A 97 7.03 0.75 1.19
CA ALA A 97 6.75 -0.44 0.38
C ALA A 97 5.30 -0.91 0.56
N ALA A 98 4.78 -0.94 1.79
CA ALA A 98 3.40 -1.32 2.08
C ALA A 98 2.37 -0.39 1.43
N VAL A 99 2.56 0.92 1.54
CA VAL A 99 1.66 1.91 0.94
C VAL A 99 1.67 1.81 -0.58
N LEU A 100 2.86 1.69 -1.20
CA LEU A 100 2.98 1.51 -2.64
C LEU A 100 2.37 0.18 -3.09
N ASN A 101 2.56 -0.90 -2.33
CA ASN A 101 1.95 -2.19 -2.59
C ASN A 101 0.41 -2.09 -2.64
N ILE A 102 -0.21 -1.39 -1.69
CA ILE A 102 -1.66 -1.13 -1.67
C ILE A 102 -2.08 -0.35 -2.93
N GLY A 103 -1.37 0.72 -3.26
CA GLY A 103 -1.67 1.53 -4.44
C GLY A 103 -1.59 0.74 -5.76
N VAL A 104 -0.52 -0.03 -5.94
CA VAL A 104 -0.33 -0.89 -7.11
C VAL A 104 -1.37 -2.01 -7.15
N GLY A 105 -1.70 -2.60 -5.99
CA GLY A 105 -2.73 -3.63 -5.85
C GLY A 105 -4.12 -3.10 -6.22
N PHE A 106 -4.44 -1.88 -5.81
CA PHE A 106 -5.69 -1.23 -6.20
C PHE A 106 -5.77 -1.02 -7.72
N LEU A 107 -4.69 -0.56 -8.35
CA LEU A 107 -4.63 -0.36 -9.81
C LEU A 107 -4.78 -1.68 -10.58
N ASN A 108 -4.17 -2.77 -10.09
CA ASN A 108 -4.13 -4.03 -10.84
C ASN A 108 -5.28 -4.99 -10.52
N TYR A 109 -5.79 -4.96 -9.29
CA TYR A 109 -6.70 -5.96 -8.74
C TYR A 109 -7.93 -5.38 -8.05
N GLY A 110 -8.13 -4.05 -8.07
CA GLY A 110 -9.24 -3.41 -7.37
C GLY A 110 -10.62 -3.96 -7.74
N TYR A 111 -10.78 -4.47 -8.96
CA TYR A 111 -12.02 -5.10 -9.43
C TYR A 111 -12.31 -6.47 -8.79
N ARG A 112 -11.32 -7.10 -8.15
CA ARG A 112 -11.46 -8.43 -7.51
C ARG A 112 -12.07 -8.35 -6.11
N LEU A 113 -12.08 -7.16 -5.48
CA LEU A 113 -12.78 -6.96 -4.22
C LEU A 113 -14.29 -6.89 -4.50
N THR A 114 -15.01 -7.98 -4.25
CA THR A 114 -16.44 -8.06 -4.57
C THR A 114 -17.21 -8.87 -3.53
N SER A 115 -18.44 -8.46 -3.23
CA SER A 115 -19.37 -9.23 -2.39
C SER A 115 -20.23 -10.21 -3.19
N SER A 116 -20.13 -10.24 -4.52
CA SER A 116 -20.97 -11.07 -5.40
C SER A 116 -20.79 -12.56 -5.15
N GLU A 117 -19.58 -12.98 -4.76
CA GLU A 117 -19.22 -14.37 -4.46
C GLU A 117 -19.12 -14.63 -2.94
N GLY A 118 -19.58 -13.69 -2.12
CA GLY A 118 -19.48 -13.72 -0.66
C GLY A 118 -18.29 -12.92 -0.12
N LEU A 119 -18.29 -12.65 1.20
CA LEU A 119 -17.27 -11.81 1.84
C LEU A 119 -15.95 -12.55 2.15
N PHE A 120 -15.99 -13.88 2.27
CA PHE A 120 -14.85 -14.70 2.69
C PHE A 120 -14.19 -15.43 1.52
N THR A 121 -14.19 -14.81 0.33
CA THR A 121 -13.39 -15.31 -0.79
C THR A 121 -11.90 -15.11 -0.50
N LYS A 122 -11.07 -15.92 -1.16
CA LYS A 122 -9.61 -15.83 -1.02
C LYS A 122 -9.10 -14.42 -1.34
N ASP A 123 -9.60 -13.83 -2.42
CA ASP A 123 -9.23 -12.49 -2.82
C ASP A 123 -9.67 -11.43 -1.81
N ASN A 124 -10.90 -11.49 -1.31
CA ASN A 124 -11.37 -10.52 -0.32
C ASN A 124 -10.56 -10.58 0.98
N ILE A 125 -10.27 -11.79 1.47
CA ILE A 125 -9.49 -11.98 2.70
C ILE A 125 -8.06 -11.47 2.48
N HIS A 126 -7.41 -11.83 1.37
CA HIS A 126 -6.07 -11.33 1.04
C HIS A 126 -6.03 -9.79 0.97
N ILE A 127 -6.98 -9.18 0.24
CA ILE A 127 -7.05 -7.73 0.06
C ILE A 127 -7.27 -7.03 1.41
N VAL A 128 -8.24 -7.49 2.22
CA VAL A 128 -8.54 -6.87 3.52
C VAL A 128 -7.39 -7.03 4.50
N MET A 129 -6.77 -8.21 4.58
CA MET A 129 -5.61 -8.42 5.46
C MET A 129 -4.40 -7.59 5.01
N GLY A 130 -4.13 -7.54 3.70
CA GLY A 130 -3.02 -6.77 3.13
C GLY A 130 -3.19 -5.27 3.37
N ILE A 131 -4.38 -4.71 3.09
CA ILE A 131 -4.68 -3.30 3.33
C ILE A 131 -4.61 -2.99 4.83
N THR A 132 -5.25 -3.81 5.68
CA THR A 132 -5.24 -3.58 7.13
C THR A 132 -3.82 -3.63 7.68
N GLY A 133 -3.02 -4.61 7.23
CA GLY A 133 -1.63 -4.73 7.61
C GLY A 133 -0.80 -3.50 7.22
N GLY A 134 -0.88 -3.07 5.96
CA GLY A 134 -0.15 -1.90 5.48
C GLY A 134 -0.60 -0.59 6.13
N VAL A 135 -1.89 -0.43 6.42
CA VAL A 135 -2.42 0.73 7.17
C VAL A 135 -1.88 0.74 8.60
N LEU A 136 -1.81 -0.41 9.28
CA LEU A 136 -1.22 -0.47 10.62
C LEU A 136 0.27 -0.13 10.61
N MET A 137 1.03 -0.60 9.62
CA MET A 137 2.44 -0.19 9.45
C MET A 137 2.57 1.32 9.27
N LEU A 138 1.69 1.92 8.46
CA LEU A 138 1.62 3.38 8.33
C LEU A 138 1.31 4.04 9.67
N VAL A 139 0.28 3.61 10.39
CA VAL A 139 -0.08 4.18 11.70
C VAL A 139 1.11 4.10 12.66
N ALA A 140 1.80 2.96 12.72
CA ALA A 140 3.00 2.80 13.56
C ALA A 140 4.09 3.83 13.22
N SER A 141 4.32 4.10 11.93
CA SER A 141 5.29 5.12 11.48
C SER A 141 4.91 6.55 11.92
N LEU A 142 3.62 6.80 12.16
CA LEU A 142 3.09 8.11 12.58
C LEU A 142 3.03 8.27 14.10
N THR A 143 2.88 7.18 14.85
CA THR A 143 2.70 7.21 16.31
C THR A 143 4.00 7.41 17.09
N GLY A 144 5.17 7.40 16.45
CA GLY A 144 6.48 7.55 17.11
C GLY A 144 6.75 6.45 18.15
N GLU A 145 7.71 6.67 19.06
CA GLU A 145 8.16 5.73 20.10
C GLU A 145 7.14 5.44 21.24
N SER A 146 5.83 5.51 20.95
CA SER A 146 4.80 5.15 21.94
C SER A 146 4.85 3.66 22.31
N ASP A 147 4.40 3.30 23.51
CA ASP A 147 4.31 1.89 23.97
C ASP A 147 3.50 0.98 23.03
N PHE A 148 2.60 1.57 22.24
CA PHE A 148 1.78 0.85 21.26
C PHE A 148 2.46 0.66 19.90
N HIS A 149 3.51 1.41 19.58
CA HIS A 149 4.25 1.34 18.31
C HIS A 149 4.66 -0.09 17.93
N PRO A 150 5.37 -0.85 18.79
CA PRO A 150 5.83 -2.20 18.42
C PRO A 150 4.65 -3.16 18.18
N ILE A 151 3.55 -3.00 18.92
CA ILE A 151 2.35 -3.83 18.76
C ILE A 151 1.69 -3.55 17.40
N ILE A 152 1.48 -2.27 17.08
CA ILE A 152 0.84 -1.85 15.83
C ILE A 152 1.72 -2.23 14.64
N ALA A 153 3.03 -1.98 14.69
CA ALA A 153 3.98 -2.34 13.64
C ALA A 153 4.05 -3.86 13.43
N GLY A 154 4.05 -4.62 14.53
CA GLY A 154 4.06 -6.08 14.51
C GLY A 154 2.77 -6.67 13.92
N LEU A 155 1.61 -6.17 14.33
CA LEU A 155 0.32 -6.56 13.75
C LEU A 155 0.24 -6.20 12.27
N GLY A 156 0.74 -5.02 11.90
CA GLY A 156 0.76 -4.56 10.51
C GLY A 156 1.59 -5.49 9.61
N THR A 157 2.84 -5.73 10.02
CA THR A 157 3.76 -6.64 9.33
C THR A 157 3.19 -8.06 9.28
N GLY A 158 2.63 -8.54 10.39
CA GLY A 158 2.06 -9.89 10.50
C GLY A 158 0.85 -10.11 9.60
N LEU A 159 -0.06 -9.14 9.53
CA LEU A 159 -1.25 -9.23 8.65
C LEU A 159 -0.88 -9.19 7.17
N MET A 160 0.09 -8.36 6.77
CA MET A 160 0.62 -8.40 5.39
C MET A 160 1.32 -9.72 5.09
N GLY A 161 2.13 -10.24 6.02
CA GLY A 161 2.76 -11.55 5.85
C GLY A 161 1.74 -12.67 5.73
N ALA A 162 0.70 -12.65 6.57
CA ALA A 162 -0.40 -13.60 6.52
C ALA A 162 -1.19 -13.50 5.21
N SER A 163 -1.43 -12.29 4.70
CA SER A 163 -2.13 -12.11 3.41
C SER A 163 -1.35 -12.73 2.25
N ILE A 164 -0.03 -12.59 2.25
CA ILE A 164 0.85 -13.21 1.26
C ILE A 164 0.77 -14.74 1.35
N VAL A 165 0.98 -15.30 2.54
CA VAL A 165 0.94 -16.76 2.75
C VAL A 165 -0.42 -17.32 2.35
N PHE A 166 -1.49 -16.66 2.77
CA PHE A 166 -2.85 -17.07 2.43
C PHE A 166 -3.12 -17.00 0.93
N GLN A 167 -2.52 -16.07 0.18
CA GLN A 167 -2.70 -16.02 -1.26
C GLN A 167 -1.97 -17.16 -1.99
N LEU A 168 -0.87 -17.66 -1.42
CA LEU A 168 -0.08 -18.75 -2.00
C LEU A 168 -0.71 -20.14 -1.81
N PHE A 169 -1.48 -20.37 -0.75
CA PHE A 169 -2.10 -21.67 -0.41
C PHE A 169 -3.62 -21.64 -0.57
#